data_AF-G3ATB9-F1
#
_entry.id   AF-G3ATB9-F1
#
_cell.length_a   1.000
_cell.length_b   1.000
_cell.length_c   1.000
_cell.angle_alpha   90.00
_cell.angle_beta   90.00
_cell.angle_gamma   90.00
#
_symmetry.space_group_name_H-M   'P 1'
#
loop_
_entity.id
_entity.type
_entity.pdbx_description
1 polymer ?
#
loop_
_entity_poly.entity_id
_entity_poly.type
_entity_poly.pdbx_seq_one_letter_code
_entity_poly.pdbx_strand_id
1 'polypeptide(L)'
;MATLSSDLLDRYSPETSALVWLEGKMLIPTFYTPKTLRIPPPASFNLVIDKVEDMQPTVLTCLLIENENSEQFMNIYPEFQTAAPISEEEEQPISEPTGADADADADADVVDEDDVVDLTIDDEPAIAPQVEEIDEFFVIGLKGKDNKRIEVKVSTETKIRSLLMHYLKVKGLDERTVDITHAKLIFDDEPLDMDAHVGDTELEEDFEIQIVL
;
A
#
# COMPACT_ATOMS: atom_id res chain seq x y z
N MET A 1 20.73 19.50 7.54
CA MET A 1 19.25 19.49 7.69
C MET A 1 18.77 20.93 7.68
N ALA A 2 17.97 21.31 6.67
CA ALA A 2 17.34 22.62 6.64
C ALA A 2 16.10 22.58 7.55
N THR A 3 16.08 23.37 8.61
CA THR A 3 14.88 23.56 9.44
C THR A 3 13.94 24.51 8.73
N LEU A 4 12.72 24.07 8.45
CA LEU A 4 11.65 24.92 7.89
C LEU A 4 11.38 26.09 8.85
N SER A 5 11.36 27.33 8.34
CA SER A 5 10.98 28.51 9.14
C SER A 5 9.48 28.47 9.45
N SER A 6 9.07 28.96 10.62
CA SER A 6 7.66 28.97 11.07
C SER A 6 6.70 29.53 10.01
N ASP A 7 7.12 30.56 9.27
CA ASP A 7 6.29 31.22 8.24
C ASP A 7 5.99 30.33 7.02
N LEU A 8 6.77 29.26 6.81
CA LEU A 8 6.53 28.26 5.76
C LEU A 8 5.60 27.15 6.23
N LEU A 9 5.61 26.82 7.52
CA LEU A 9 4.70 25.82 8.09
C LEU A 9 3.25 26.31 8.10
N ASP A 10 3.02 27.62 8.28
CA ASP A 10 1.67 28.21 8.27
C ASP A 10 0.93 28.04 6.92
N ARG A 11 1.65 27.67 5.85
CA ARG A 11 1.05 27.37 4.54
C ARG A 11 0.46 25.96 4.45
N TYR A 12 0.90 25.06 5.32
CA TYR A 12 0.51 23.67 5.30
C TYR A 12 -0.55 23.44 6.37
N SER A 13 -1.78 23.12 5.96
CA SER A 13 -2.81 22.64 6.88
C SER A 13 -2.87 21.10 6.83
N PRO A 14 -3.29 20.43 7.92
CA PRO A 14 -3.45 18.98 7.91
C PRO A 14 -4.41 18.46 6.82
N GLU A 15 -5.35 19.31 6.39
CA GLU A 15 -6.36 18.97 5.37
C GLU A 15 -5.83 19.13 3.94
N THR A 16 -4.87 20.03 3.72
CA THR A 16 -4.33 20.36 2.39
C THR A 16 -2.92 19.86 2.16
N SER A 17 -2.35 19.13 3.12
CA SER A 17 -0.97 18.66 3.06
C SER A 17 -0.91 17.14 3.12
N ALA A 18 0.06 16.58 2.40
CA ALA A 18 0.38 15.17 2.43
C ALA A 18 1.83 14.96 2.86
N LEU A 19 2.09 13.82 3.49
CA LEU A 19 3.43 13.41 3.89
C LEU A 19 3.91 12.33 2.92
N VAL A 20 5.12 12.47 2.38
CA VAL A 20 5.70 11.48 1.48
C VAL A 20 6.99 10.94 2.08
N TRP A 21 7.07 9.63 2.21
CA TRP A 21 8.27 8.93 2.61
C TRP A 21 9.28 8.91 1.46
N LEU A 22 10.47 9.47 1.69
CA LEU A 22 11.53 9.53 0.69
C LEU A 22 12.09 8.15 0.35
N GLU A 23 12.56 7.40 1.36
CA GLU A 23 13.23 6.11 1.13
C GLU A 23 12.25 5.06 0.59
N GLY A 24 11.00 5.08 1.04
CA GLY A 24 9.93 4.20 0.54
C GLY A 24 9.28 4.66 -0.76
N LYS A 25 9.58 5.88 -1.23
CA LYS A 25 8.98 6.50 -2.42
C LYS A 25 7.45 6.41 -2.43
N MET A 26 6.83 6.66 -1.29
CA MET A 26 5.40 6.47 -1.13
C MET A 26 4.78 7.58 -0.30
N LEU A 27 3.55 7.95 -0.65
CA LEU A 27 2.73 8.80 0.19
C LEU A 27 2.40 8.04 1.48
N ILE A 28 2.44 8.72 2.62
CA ILE A 28 2.06 8.21 3.93
C ILE A 28 0.64 8.71 4.22
N PRO A 29 -0.38 7.85 4.11
CA PRO A 29 -1.72 8.20 4.52
C PRO A 29 -1.80 8.48 6.02
N THR A 30 -2.78 9.29 6.42
CA THR A 30 -2.98 9.70 7.82
C THR A 30 -3.21 8.55 8.80
N PHE A 31 -3.68 7.41 8.31
CA PHE A 31 -3.94 6.20 9.10
C PHE A 31 -2.74 5.26 9.22
N TYR A 32 -1.61 5.58 8.60
CA TYR A 32 -0.42 4.73 8.72
C TYR A 32 0.22 4.88 10.11
N THR A 33 0.52 3.74 10.74
CA THR A 33 1.30 3.67 11.97
C THR A 33 2.74 3.23 11.65
N PRO A 34 3.71 3.41 12.57
CA PRO A 34 5.06 2.89 12.37
C PRO A 34 5.11 1.38 12.07
N LYS A 35 4.11 0.61 12.53
CA LYS A 35 3.99 -0.83 12.24
C LYS A 35 3.57 -1.10 10.80
N THR A 36 2.61 -0.33 10.27
CA THR A 36 2.11 -0.53 8.90
C THR A 36 3.09 -0.02 7.85
N LEU A 37 3.91 0.99 8.18
CA LEU A 37 4.97 1.51 7.30
C LEU A 37 6.10 0.49 7.02
N ARG A 38 6.15 -0.64 7.74
CA ARG A 38 7.19 -1.70 7.60
C ARG A 38 8.60 -1.12 7.47
N ILE A 39 8.90 -0.07 8.25
CA ILE A 39 10.17 0.65 8.15
C ILE A 39 11.29 -0.33 8.52
N PRO A 40 12.30 -0.52 7.64
CA PRO A 40 13.39 -1.44 7.92
C PRO A 40 14.17 -0.99 9.16
N PRO A 41 14.73 -1.94 9.93
CA PRO A 41 15.66 -1.60 11.00
C PRO A 41 16.90 -0.89 10.42
N PRO A 42 17.66 -0.14 11.23
CA PRO A 42 18.91 0.47 10.78
C PRO A 42 19.84 -0.57 10.17
N ALA A 43 20.52 -0.22 9.07
CA ALA A 43 21.32 -1.17 8.27
C ALA A 43 22.42 -1.91 9.06
N SER A 44 22.84 -1.37 10.20
CA SER A 44 23.83 -1.96 11.09
C SER A 44 23.27 -2.98 12.09
N PHE A 45 21.95 -3.17 12.16
CA PHE A 45 21.31 -4.01 13.17
C PHE A 45 20.95 -5.40 12.62
N ASN A 46 21.63 -6.44 13.12
CA ASN A 46 21.33 -7.83 12.78
C ASN A 46 20.49 -8.48 13.88
N LEU A 47 19.21 -8.74 13.56
CA LEU A 47 18.22 -9.37 14.46
C LEU A 47 18.66 -10.71 15.08
N VAL A 48 19.64 -11.39 14.50
CA VAL A 48 20.12 -12.71 14.97
C VAL A 48 21.28 -12.56 15.96
N ILE A 49 22.04 -11.48 15.88
CA ILE A 49 23.31 -11.30 16.60
C ILE A 49 23.21 -10.19 17.65
N ASP A 50 22.49 -9.12 17.32
CA ASP A 50 22.47 -7.89 18.11
C ASP A 50 21.28 -7.87 19.07
N LYS A 51 21.49 -7.29 20.26
CA LYS A 51 20.44 -7.10 21.24
C LYS A 51 19.60 -5.89 20.87
N VAL A 52 18.28 -6.06 20.90
CA VAL A 52 17.30 -4.99 20.61
C VAL A 52 17.50 -3.75 21.50
N GLU A 53 18.05 -3.93 22.71
CA GLU A 53 18.35 -2.84 23.65
C GLU A 53 19.44 -1.88 23.16
N ASP A 54 20.35 -2.36 22.29
CA ASP A 54 21.46 -1.57 21.73
C ASP A 54 21.11 -1.00 20.34
N MET A 55 19.88 -1.20 19.89
CA MET A 55 19.40 -0.75 18.58
C MET A 55 19.30 0.77 18.54
N GLN A 56 19.96 1.40 17.57
CA GLN A 56 19.79 2.83 17.34
C GLN A 56 18.37 3.13 16.82
N PRO A 57 17.80 4.30 17.12
CA PRO A 57 16.52 4.70 16.57
C PRO A 57 16.54 4.72 15.05
N THR A 58 15.52 4.14 14.42
CA THR A 58 15.33 4.23 12.97
C THR A 58 14.94 5.66 12.61
N VAL A 59 15.70 6.28 11.70
CA VAL A 59 15.40 7.61 11.18
C VAL A 59 14.53 7.48 9.93
N LEU A 60 13.42 8.22 9.91
CA LEU A 60 12.50 8.30 8.79
C LEU A 60 12.57 9.70 8.18
N THR A 61 12.80 9.81 6.87
CA THR A 61 12.84 11.10 6.19
C THR A 61 11.58 11.30 5.35
N CYS A 62 10.82 12.34 5.65
CA CYS A 62 9.59 12.66 4.93
C CYS A 62 9.62 14.06 4.31
N LEU A 63 8.95 14.20 3.18
CA LEU A 63 8.61 15.49 2.58
C LEU A 63 7.17 15.85 2.92
N LEU A 64 6.97 17.08 3.39
CA LEU A 64 5.65 17.67 3.52
C LEU A 64 5.32 18.40 2.22
N ILE A 65 4.29 17.95 1.53
CA ILE A 65 3.88 18.46 0.22
C ILE A 65 2.42 18.91 0.27
N GLU A 66 2.01 19.74 -0.68
CA GLU A 66 0.60 20.05 -0.89
C GLU A 66 -0.12 18.84 -1.52
N ASN A 67 -1.38 18.63 -1.14
CA ASN A 67 -2.16 17.47 -1.56
C ASN A 67 -2.40 17.45 -3.09
N GLU A 68 -2.42 18.60 -3.75
CA GLU A 68 -2.48 18.71 -5.22
C GLU A 68 -1.31 18.00 -5.92
N ASN A 69 -0.16 17.92 -5.25
CA ASN A 69 1.05 17.29 -5.79
C ASN A 69 1.13 15.78 -5.45
N SER A 70 0.15 15.22 -4.73
CA SER A 70 0.16 13.83 -4.25
C SER A 70 0.17 12.77 -5.35
N GLU A 71 -0.34 13.09 -6.54
CA GLU A 71 -0.36 12.14 -7.66
C GLU A 71 0.92 12.18 -8.49
N GLN A 72 1.65 13.30 -8.43
CA GLN A 72 2.77 13.60 -9.33
C GLN A 72 4.09 13.89 -8.58
N PHE A 73 4.14 13.67 -7.27
CA PHE A 73 5.29 14.04 -6.43
C PHE A 73 6.62 13.45 -6.91
N MET A 74 6.60 12.26 -7.52
CA MET A 74 7.81 11.63 -8.07
C MET A 74 8.46 12.46 -9.19
N ASN A 75 7.66 13.24 -9.92
CA ASN A 75 8.09 14.07 -11.04
C ASN A 75 8.27 15.54 -10.65
N ILE A 76 7.66 16.00 -9.56
CA ILE A 76 7.71 17.39 -9.13
C ILE A 76 8.93 17.65 -8.24
N TYR A 77 9.24 16.70 -7.34
CA TYR A 77 10.29 16.88 -6.33
C TYR A 77 11.59 16.19 -6.76
N PRO A 78 12.72 16.92 -6.82
CA PRO A 78 14.01 16.40 -7.30
C PRO A 78 14.58 15.28 -6.43
N GLU A 79 14.15 15.18 -5.17
CA GLU A 79 14.50 14.12 -4.22
C GLU A 79 14.06 12.73 -4.70
N PHE A 80 13.03 12.62 -5.54
CA PHE A 80 12.58 11.34 -6.13
C PHE A 80 13.18 11.07 -7.51
N GLN A 81 13.64 12.12 -8.20
CA GLN A 81 14.24 12.02 -9.53
C GLN A 81 15.70 11.57 -9.47
N THR A 82 16.39 11.93 -8.38
CA THR A 82 17.80 11.58 -8.20
C THR A 82 17.88 10.20 -7.54
N ALA A 83 18.24 9.18 -8.32
CA ALA A 83 18.60 7.85 -7.82
C ALA A 83 19.96 7.83 -7.09
N ALA A 84 20.26 8.84 -6.27
CA ALA A 84 21.45 8.85 -5.45
C ALA A 84 21.14 8.15 -4.12
N PRO A 85 21.82 7.04 -3.79
CA PRO A 85 21.75 6.45 -2.46
C PRO A 85 22.33 7.46 -1.47
N ILE A 86 21.55 7.84 -0.47
CA ILE A 86 22.05 8.67 0.63
C ILE A 86 22.95 7.75 1.48
N SER A 87 24.26 7.92 1.30
CA SER A 87 25.39 7.30 2.01
C SER A 87 25.63 5.81 1.76
N GLU A 88 26.24 5.53 0.60
CA GLU A 88 27.19 4.41 0.44
C GLU A 88 28.51 4.78 1.13
N GLU A 89 28.89 4.05 2.19
CA GLU A 89 30.30 3.94 2.61
C GLU A 89 30.89 2.63 2.05
N GLU A 90 31.59 2.81 0.93
CA GLU A 90 32.69 2.07 0.30
C GLU A 90 32.98 0.57 0.61
N GLU A 91 32.79 -0.23 -0.45
CA GLU A 91 33.71 -1.23 -1.07
C GLU A 91 34.21 -2.50 -0.33
N GLN A 92 33.96 -3.67 -0.94
CA GLN A 92 34.96 -4.35 -1.80
C GLN A 92 34.35 -5.46 -2.71
N PRO A 93 34.86 -5.62 -3.95
CA PRO A 93 34.32 -6.55 -4.95
C PRO A 93 34.96 -7.94 -4.84
N ILE A 94 34.15 -9.00 -4.90
CA ILE A 94 34.65 -10.37 -5.03
C ILE A 94 34.40 -10.84 -6.46
N SER A 95 35.48 -11.22 -7.12
CA SER A 95 35.61 -11.57 -8.53
C SER A 95 34.93 -12.91 -8.89
N GLU A 96 34.47 -13.01 -10.13
CA GLU A 96 33.89 -14.21 -10.78
C GLU A 96 34.79 -15.46 -10.73
N PRO A 97 34.23 -16.64 -11.08
CA PRO A 97 34.57 -17.13 -12.43
C PRO A 97 33.39 -17.72 -13.22
N THR A 98 33.24 -17.19 -14.43
CA THR A 98 33.05 -17.86 -15.73
C THR A 98 32.69 -19.36 -15.76
N GLY A 99 31.57 -19.66 -16.42
CA GLY A 99 31.26 -20.95 -17.03
C GLY A 99 30.25 -20.75 -18.16
N ALA A 100 30.76 -20.62 -19.38
CA ALA A 100 29.98 -20.55 -20.60
C ALA A 100 29.36 -21.91 -20.92
N ASP A 101 28.11 -21.92 -21.37
CA ASP A 101 27.72 -22.70 -22.54
C ASP A 101 26.49 -22.06 -23.20
N ALA A 102 26.59 -21.98 -24.52
CA ALA A 102 25.66 -21.35 -25.43
C ALA A 102 24.63 -22.36 -25.96
N ASP A 103 23.41 -21.90 -26.19
CA ASP A 103 22.55 -22.14 -27.36
C ASP A 103 21.17 -21.54 -27.01
N ALA A 104 20.81 -20.36 -27.55
CA ALA A 104 20.18 -20.19 -28.85
C ALA A 104 18.83 -20.93 -28.95
N ASP A 105 17.74 -20.21 -28.66
CA ASP A 105 16.65 -20.17 -29.62
C ASP A 105 15.90 -18.83 -29.56
N ALA A 106 15.55 -18.36 -30.73
CA ALA A 106 14.92 -17.09 -31.00
C ALA A 106 13.40 -17.22 -30.90
N ASP A 107 12.73 -16.24 -30.32
CA ASP A 107 11.52 -15.74 -30.95
C ASP A 107 11.36 -14.24 -30.69
N ALA A 108 11.15 -13.54 -31.79
CA ALA A 108 10.57 -12.21 -31.81
C ALA A 108 9.10 -12.35 -31.36
N ASP A 109 8.37 -11.34 -30.93
CA ASP A 109 7.94 -10.25 -31.80
C ASP A 109 6.98 -9.36 -31.00
N VAL A 110 6.86 -8.14 -31.50
CA VAL A 110 5.82 -7.11 -31.34
C VAL A 110 5.51 -6.53 -29.95
N VAL A 111 6.05 -5.32 -29.80
CA VAL A 111 5.50 -4.18 -29.07
C VAL A 111 4.15 -3.82 -29.69
N ASP A 112 3.08 -3.64 -28.90
CA ASP A 112 1.92 -2.89 -29.35
C ASP A 112 1.60 -1.80 -28.32
N GLU A 113 1.72 -0.56 -28.81
CA GLU A 113 1.26 0.68 -28.21
C GLU A 113 -0.26 0.81 -28.48
N ASP A 114 -0.92 1.72 -27.77
CA ASP A 114 -2.33 2.13 -27.90
C ASP A 114 -3.41 1.23 -27.26
N ASP A 115 -3.86 1.60 -26.05
CA ASP A 115 -5.27 1.98 -25.89
C ASP A 115 -5.47 2.97 -24.73
N VAL A 116 -5.59 4.23 -25.10
CA VAL A 116 -6.07 5.35 -24.30
C VAL A 116 -7.60 5.32 -24.31
N VAL A 117 -8.23 5.03 -23.17
CA VAL A 117 -9.66 5.30 -22.97
C VAL A 117 -9.89 6.28 -21.82
N ASP A 118 -10.03 7.52 -22.29
CA ASP A 118 -10.72 8.67 -21.72
C ASP A 118 -12.18 8.33 -21.31
N LEU A 119 -12.56 8.74 -20.08
CA LEU A 119 -13.95 8.90 -19.66
C LEU A 119 -14.08 10.17 -18.81
N THR A 120 -13.95 11.34 -19.45
CA THR A 120 -14.66 12.55 -19.02
C THR A 120 -16.12 12.52 -19.47
N ILE A 121 -17.08 12.60 -18.54
CA ILE A 121 -18.42 13.21 -18.75
C ILE A 121 -18.86 13.93 -17.45
N ASP A 122 -18.80 15.28 -17.52
CA ASP A 122 -19.71 16.37 -17.08
C ASP A 122 -20.69 16.17 -15.89
N ASP A 123 -20.61 16.98 -14.82
CA ASP A 123 -21.29 18.29 -14.53
C ASP A 123 -22.84 18.16 -14.42
N GLU A 124 -23.55 18.32 -13.29
CA GLU A 124 -23.76 19.51 -12.44
C GLU A 124 -24.49 19.14 -11.10
N PRO A 125 -24.67 20.06 -10.12
CA PRO A 125 -24.76 19.77 -8.68
C PRO A 125 -26.19 19.73 -8.10
N ALA A 126 -26.38 18.92 -7.06
CA ALA A 126 -27.53 19.03 -6.16
C ALA A 126 -27.07 18.99 -4.70
N ILE A 127 -27.10 20.16 -4.07
CA ILE A 127 -26.87 20.37 -2.64
C ILE A 127 -28.06 19.79 -1.85
N ALA A 128 -27.80 18.83 -0.96
CA ALA A 128 -28.62 18.56 0.21
C ALA A 128 -27.70 18.17 1.38
N PRO A 129 -27.96 18.66 2.60
CA PRO A 129 -27.02 18.56 3.71
C PRO A 129 -27.04 17.12 4.24
N GLN A 130 -26.00 16.36 3.97
CA GLN A 130 -25.80 15.08 4.64
C GLN A 130 -25.07 15.36 5.95
N VAL A 131 -25.73 14.98 7.03
CA VAL A 131 -25.15 14.85 8.35
C VAL A 131 -23.88 14.01 8.18
N GLU A 132 -22.72 14.58 8.51
CA GLU A 132 -21.45 13.86 8.58
C GLU A 132 -21.55 12.84 9.72
N GLU A 133 -22.16 11.70 9.44
CA GLU A 133 -21.73 10.46 10.08
C GLU A 133 -20.38 10.16 9.44
N ILE A 134 -19.31 10.53 10.15
CA ILE A 134 -17.95 10.16 9.77
C ILE A 134 -17.92 8.64 9.91
N ASP A 135 -18.22 7.92 8.82
CA ASP A 135 -18.03 6.49 8.76
C ASP A 135 -16.55 6.22 9.03
N GLU A 136 -16.27 5.65 10.19
CA GLU A 136 -14.92 5.33 10.61
C GLU A 136 -14.44 4.17 9.74
N PHE A 137 -13.73 4.52 8.66
CA PHE A 137 -13.12 3.54 7.79
C PHE A 137 -11.81 3.04 8.37
N PHE A 138 -11.62 1.72 8.38
CA PHE A 138 -10.40 1.06 8.81
C PHE A 138 -9.94 0.03 7.77
N VAL A 139 -8.70 -0.46 7.89
CA VAL A 139 -8.11 -1.38 6.92
C VAL A 139 -8.01 -2.78 7.52
N ILE A 140 -8.44 -3.77 6.74
CA ILE A 140 -8.32 -5.19 7.07
C ILE A 140 -7.53 -5.93 5.98
N GLY A 141 -6.94 -7.06 6.33
CA GLY A 141 -6.24 -7.96 5.42
C GLY A 141 -7.10 -9.12 4.94
N LEU A 142 -7.13 -9.38 3.64
CA LEU A 142 -7.73 -10.56 3.03
C LEU A 142 -6.62 -11.52 2.60
N LYS A 143 -6.74 -12.80 2.93
CA LYS A 143 -5.67 -13.78 2.74
C LYS A 143 -6.18 -15.08 2.14
N GLY A 144 -5.64 -15.46 0.99
CA GLY A 144 -5.98 -16.70 0.32
C GLY A 144 -5.09 -17.89 0.70
N LYS A 145 -5.30 -19.01 0.01
CA LYS A 145 -4.42 -20.19 0.05
C LYS A 145 -2.97 -19.88 -0.35
N ASP A 146 -2.77 -18.84 -1.17
CA ASP A 146 -1.45 -18.39 -1.60
C ASP A 146 -0.69 -17.61 -0.53
N ASN A 147 -1.27 -17.44 0.67
CA ASN A 147 -0.67 -16.79 1.83
C ASN A 147 -0.29 -15.32 1.57
N LYS A 148 -0.82 -14.71 0.51
CA LYS A 148 -0.63 -13.30 0.17
C LYS A 148 -1.74 -12.48 0.82
N ARG A 149 -1.34 -11.45 1.59
CA ARG A 149 -2.24 -10.47 2.20
C ARG A 149 -2.62 -9.40 1.17
N ILE A 150 -3.91 -9.13 1.02
CA ILE A 150 -4.49 -8.04 0.24
C ILE A 150 -5.17 -7.09 1.21
N GLU A 151 -4.74 -5.84 1.26
CA GLU A 151 -5.33 -4.85 2.14
C GLU A 151 -6.59 -4.25 1.50
N VAL A 152 -7.64 -4.09 2.29
CA VAL A 152 -8.91 -3.49 1.85
C VAL A 152 -9.42 -2.54 2.93
N LYS A 153 -9.87 -1.36 2.50
CA LYS A 153 -10.49 -0.36 3.36
C LYS A 153 -11.98 -0.65 3.49
N VAL A 154 -12.47 -0.72 4.72
CA VAL A 154 -13.85 -1.12 5.06
C VAL A 154 -14.44 -0.16 6.08
N SER A 155 -15.75 -0.02 6.07
CA SER A 155 -16.55 0.65 7.11
C SER A 155 -17.41 -0.37 7.86
N THR A 156 -17.99 0.03 8.98
CA THR A 156 -18.97 -0.79 9.71
C THR A 156 -20.18 -1.17 8.85
N GLU A 157 -20.56 -0.34 7.88
CA GLU A 157 -21.64 -0.63 6.92
C GLU A 157 -21.20 -1.51 5.72
N THR A 158 -19.92 -1.84 5.59
CA THR A 158 -19.44 -2.65 4.47
C THR A 158 -19.96 -4.08 4.61
N LYS A 159 -20.59 -4.61 3.55
CA LYS A 159 -21.04 -6.02 3.53
C LYS A 159 -19.88 -6.99 3.38
N ILE A 160 -19.92 -8.09 4.12
CA ILE A 160 -18.91 -9.17 4.05
C ILE A 160 -18.79 -9.74 2.62
N ARG A 161 -19.91 -9.87 1.89
CA ARG A 161 -19.92 -10.29 0.48
C ARG A 161 -19.04 -9.43 -0.43
N SER A 162 -18.98 -8.13 -0.18
CA SER A 162 -18.19 -7.19 -0.99
C SER A 162 -16.68 -7.44 -0.85
N LEU A 163 -16.24 -7.95 0.32
CA LEU A 163 -14.84 -8.31 0.57
C LEU A 163 -14.40 -9.49 -0.30
N LEU A 164 -15.26 -10.50 -0.42
CA LEU A 164 -15.02 -11.64 -1.30
C LEU A 164 -14.91 -11.22 -2.76
N MET A 165 -15.84 -10.37 -3.22
CA MET A 165 -15.82 -9.84 -4.59
C MET A 165 -14.55 -9.02 -4.88
N HIS A 166 -14.13 -8.19 -3.92
CA HIS A 166 -12.90 -7.42 -4.03
C HIS A 166 -11.68 -8.35 -4.16
N TYR A 167 -11.60 -9.40 -3.33
CA TYR A 167 -10.53 -10.39 -3.41
C TYR A 167 -10.47 -11.09 -4.77
N LEU A 168 -11.62 -11.51 -5.31
CA LEU A 168 -11.70 -12.17 -6.62
C LEU A 168 -11.24 -11.24 -7.75
N LYS A 169 -11.67 -9.97 -7.72
CA LYS A 169 -11.26 -8.94 -8.70
C LYS A 169 -9.74 -8.72 -8.69
N VAL A 170 -9.14 -8.59 -7.50
CA VAL A 170 -7.68 -8.40 -7.37
C VAL A 170 -6.89 -9.62 -7.84
N LYS A 171 -7.45 -10.83 -7.68
CA LYS A 171 -6.82 -12.07 -8.15
C LYS A 171 -7.09 -12.38 -9.63
N GLY A 172 -7.92 -11.58 -10.32
CA GLY A 172 -8.34 -11.86 -11.70
C GLY A 172 -9.15 -13.15 -11.82
N LEU A 173 -9.85 -13.55 -10.75
CA LEU A 173 -10.72 -14.73 -10.74
C LEU A 173 -12.15 -14.28 -11.06
N ASP A 174 -12.71 -14.79 -12.14
CA ASP A 174 -14.10 -14.48 -12.54
C ASP A 174 -15.11 -15.35 -11.78
N GLU A 175 -16.30 -14.80 -11.54
CA GLU A 175 -17.47 -15.46 -10.94
C GLU A 175 -17.89 -16.75 -11.65
N ARG A 176 -17.42 -16.96 -12.89
CA ARG A 176 -17.69 -18.16 -13.71
C ARG A 176 -16.73 -19.33 -13.41
N THR A 177 -15.60 -19.06 -12.78
CA THR A 177 -14.56 -20.05 -12.46
C THR A 177 -14.55 -20.46 -11.00
N VAL A 178 -15.16 -19.66 -10.13
CA VAL A 178 -15.20 -19.88 -8.68
C VAL A 178 -16.64 -20.11 -8.24
N ASP A 179 -16.91 -21.25 -7.60
CA ASP A 179 -18.20 -21.50 -6.97
C ASP A 179 -18.34 -20.60 -5.74
N ILE A 180 -18.97 -19.44 -5.91
CA ILE A 180 -19.28 -18.48 -4.83
C ILE A 180 -20.07 -19.16 -3.70
N THR A 181 -20.82 -20.23 -4.00
CA THR A 181 -21.57 -21.04 -3.03
C THR A 181 -20.68 -21.86 -2.09
N HIS A 182 -19.44 -22.14 -2.47
CA HIS A 182 -18.46 -22.87 -1.64
C HIS A 182 -17.43 -21.94 -0.98
N ALA A 183 -17.38 -20.67 -1.41
CA ALA A 183 -16.50 -19.67 -0.83
C ALA A 183 -16.88 -19.37 0.62
N LYS A 184 -15.88 -19.31 1.50
CA LYS A 184 -16.04 -18.97 2.92
C LYS A 184 -14.97 -17.96 3.34
N LEU A 185 -15.41 -16.97 4.10
CA LEU A 185 -14.52 -16.08 4.83
C LEU A 185 -14.45 -16.58 6.27
N ILE A 186 -13.24 -16.74 6.78
CA ILE A 186 -12.96 -17.25 8.12
C ILE A 186 -12.19 -16.17 8.87
N PHE A 187 -12.67 -15.81 10.05
CA PHE A 187 -12.01 -14.90 10.97
C PHE A 187 -11.94 -15.58 12.34
N ASP A 188 -10.75 -15.64 12.95
CA ASP A 188 -10.48 -16.34 14.22
C ASP A 188 -11.11 -17.75 14.32
N ASP A 189 -10.88 -18.59 13.30
CA ASP A 189 -11.46 -19.94 13.14
C ASP A 189 -13.01 -20.00 13.00
N GLU A 190 -13.69 -18.85 12.96
CA GLU A 190 -15.15 -18.75 12.77
C GLU A 190 -15.53 -18.32 11.34
N PRO A 191 -16.50 -18.99 10.69
CA PRO A 191 -16.99 -18.56 9.39
C PRO A 191 -17.88 -17.32 9.51
N LEU A 192 -17.58 -16.28 8.75
CA LEU A 192 -18.39 -15.06 8.70
C LEU A 192 -19.64 -15.26 7.83
N ASP A 193 -20.74 -14.61 8.21
CA ASP A 193 -21.96 -14.56 7.41
C ASP A 193 -21.79 -13.59 6.24
N MET A 194 -22.15 -14.03 5.03
CA MET A 194 -21.99 -13.26 3.81
C MET A 194 -22.99 -12.10 3.72
N ASP A 195 -24.14 -12.23 4.37
CA ASP A 195 -25.20 -11.22 4.36
C ASP A 195 -25.06 -10.18 5.49
N ALA A 196 -24.14 -10.40 6.44
CA ALA A 196 -23.83 -9.49 7.53
C ALA A 196 -22.95 -8.31 7.08
N HIS A 197 -22.90 -7.27 7.92
CA HIS A 197 -21.97 -6.15 7.77
C HIS A 197 -20.74 -6.34 8.64
N VAL A 198 -19.66 -5.65 8.30
CA VAL A 198 -18.42 -5.64 9.09
C VAL A 198 -18.69 -5.17 10.53
N GLY A 199 -19.58 -4.21 10.74
CA GLY A 199 -19.96 -3.73 12.07
C GLY A 199 -20.74 -4.75 12.92
N ASP A 200 -21.31 -5.79 12.31
CA ASP A 200 -21.96 -6.89 13.02
C ASP A 200 -20.93 -7.95 13.51
N THR A 201 -19.64 -7.73 13.22
CA THR A 201 -18.53 -8.65 13.54
C THR A 201 -17.51 -7.98 14.45
N GLU A 202 -16.58 -8.75 15.02
CA GLU A 202 -15.47 -8.25 15.84
C GLU A 202 -14.25 -7.86 14.99
N LEU A 203 -14.46 -7.45 13.73
CA LEU A 203 -13.37 -7.03 12.86
C LEU A 203 -12.88 -5.63 13.24
N GLU A 204 -11.57 -5.53 13.49
CA GLU A 204 -10.87 -4.28 13.79
C GLU A 204 -9.77 -4.01 12.77
N GLU A 205 -9.14 -2.84 12.88
CA GLU A 205 -7.95 -2.48 12.10
C GLU A 205 -6.85 -3.55 12.22
N ASP A 206 -6.14 -3.79 11.12
CA ASP A 206 -5.04 -4.75 10.98
C ASP A 206 -5.41 -6.24 11.02
N PHE A 207 -6.67 -6.60 11.29
CA PHE A 207 -7.12 -8.00 11.34
C PHE A 207 -7.05 -8.70 9.97
N GLU A 208 -6.89 -10.02 9.99
CA GLU A 208 -6.79 -10.86 8.80
C GLU A 208 -8.00 -11.79 8.67
N ILE A 209 -8.62 -11.80 7.50
CA ILE A 209 -9.68 -12.74 7.12
C ILE A 209 -9.08 -13.74 6.13
N GLN A 210 -9.27 -15.03 6.42
CA GLN A 210 -8.87 -16.10 5.54
C GLN A 210 -9.99 -16.43 4.54
N ILE A 211 -9.67 -16.42 3.27
CA ILE A 211 -10.58 -16.74 2.18
C ILE A 211 -10.28 -18.15 1.69
N VAL A 212 -11.30 -19.00 1.78
CA VAL A 212 -11.30 -20.36 1.25
C VAL A 212 -12.27 -20.38 0.08
N LEU A 213 -11.76 -20.71 -1.11
CA LEU A 213 -12.53 -20.91 -2.34
C LEU A 213 -12.70 -22.40 -2.62
#